data_AF-A0A8S2VVB8-F1
#
_entry.id   AF-A0A8S2VVB8-F1
#
_cell.length_a   1.000
_cell.length_b   1.000
_cell.length_c   1.000
_cell.angle_alpha   90.00
_cell.angle_beta   90.00
_cell.angle_gamma   90.00
#
_symmetry.space_group_name_H-M   'P 1'
#
loop_
_entity.id
_entity.type
_entity.pdbx_description
1 polymer ?
#
loop_
_entity_poly.entity_id
_entity_poly.type
_entity_poly.pdbx_seq_one_letter_code
_entity_poly.pdbx_strand_id
1 'polypeptide(L)'
;MLAKKMTVFYKLSREQLSKQPHYAFGLRALKSVLVMADELKRSSAELPEDLVLMRALRDINMPNFVYEDVPLFQGLIADLFPGLKCERVTYSQFDKAVRDTITSMHNVIDEVQIDKVVQLYETTMTRHSTMVVGPTGGGNRLMNLPTKLYTLNPRDCSVIELYGFLDTTTRDWTDGLLSNIFREINKPTDKKNVVISCTMVMLMHYGLKI
;
A
#
# COMPACT_ATOMS: atom_id res chain seq x y z
N MET A 1 -17.96 2.31 22.40
CA MET A 1 -18.59 3.18 21.36
C MET A 1 -17.85 3.09 20.02
N LEU A 2 -16.51 3.09 20.01
CA LEU A 2 -15.67 2.97 18.82
C LEU A 2 -15.90 1.70 17.99
N ALA A 3 -16.08 0.54 18.64
CA ALA A 3 -16.38 -0.72 17.93
C ALA A 3 -17.65 -0.63 17.06
N LYS A 4 -18.70 0.08 17.53
CA LYS A 4 -19.91 0.30 16.73
C LYS A 4 -19.62 1.17 15.50
N LYS A 5 -18.85 2.26 15.66
CA LYS A 5 -18.44 3.13 14.54
C LYS A 5 -17.69 2.33 13.48
N MET A 6 -16.76 1.47 13.89
CA MET A 6 -15.96 0.63 12.99
C MET A 6 -16.82 -0.41 12.25
N THR A 7 -17.72 -1.09 12.94
CA THR A 7 -18.63 -2.06 12.30
C THR A 7 -19.58 -1.37 11.32
N VAL A 8 -20.13 -0.22 11.69
CA VAL A 8 -21.00 0.59 10.81
C VAL A 8 -20.22 1.07 9.59
N PHE A 9 -18.99 1.56 9.77
CA PHE A 9 -18.12 1.98 8.68
C PHE A 9 -17.95 0.89 7.61
N TYR A 10 -17.54 -0.32 8.03
CA TYR A 10 -17.31 -1.42 7.10
C TYR A 10 -18.60 -1.93 6.46
N LYS A 11 -19.72 -1.91 7.20
CA LYS A 11 -21.03 -2.24 6.65
C LYS A 11 -21.44 -1.26 5.55
N LEU A 12 -21.42 0.06 5.85
CA LEU A 12 -21.81 1.10 4.91
C LEU A 12 -20.87 1.17 3.71
N SER A 13 -19.56 1.04 3.93
CA SER A 13 -18.58 1.00 2.83
C SER A 13 -18.86 -0.14 1.85
N ARG A 14 -19.25 -1.31 2.35
CA ARG A 14 -19.63 -2.46 1.50
C ARG A 14 -20.96 -2.26 0.76
N GLU A 15 -21.87 -1.47 1.33
CA GLU A 15 -23.21 -1.23 0.77
C GLU A 15 -23.24 -0.06 -0.22
N GLN A 16 -22.40 0.96 -0.01
CA GLN A 16 -22.45 2.23 -0.75
C GLN A 16 -21.32 2.40 -1.78
N LEU A 17 -20.14 1.82 -1.55
CA LEU A 17 -19.02 1.94 -2.49
C LEU A 17 -19.16 0.95 -3.64
N SER A 18 -18.48 1.26 -4.74
CA SER A 18 -18.47 0.37 -5.91
C SER A 18 -17.88 -1.01 -5.59
N LYS A 19 -18.34 -2.05 -6.32
CA LYS A 19 -17.89 -3.43 -6.12
C LYS A 19 -16.56 -3.67 -6.85
N GLN A 20 -15.45 -3.30 -6.22
CA GLN A 20 -14.12 -3.56 -6.75
C GLN A 20 -13.53 -4.88 -6.22
N PRO A 21 -12.80 -5.65 -7.05
CA PRO A 21 -12.19 -6.91 -6.62
C PRO A 21 -11.08 -6.75 -5.58
N HIS A 22 -10.43 -5.58 -5.55
CA HIS A 22 -9.35 -5.26 -4.61
C HIS A 22 -9.86 -4.65 -3.28
N TYR A 23 -11.16 -4.37 -3.15
CA TYR A 23 -11.70 -3.83 -1.91
C TYR A 23 -11.75 -4.91 -0.82
N ALA A 24 -11.17 -4.59 0.33
CA ALA A 24 -11.06 -5.51 1.46
C ALA A 24 -11.82 -4.97 2.67
N PHE A 25 -13.07 -5.38 2.85
CA PHE A 25 -13.92 -5.02 4.00
C PHE A 25 -14.03 -6.14 5.06
N GLY A 26 -13.14 -7.13 5.02
CA GLY A 26 -13.14 -8.28 5.95
C GLY A 26 -12.33 -8.05 7.23
N LEU A 27 -12.32 -9.05 8.11
CA LEU A 27 -11.64 -9.00 9.42
C LEU A 27 -10.11 -8.78 9.32
N ARG A 28 -9.47 -9.20 8.23
CA ARG A 28 -8.04 -8.93 8.01
C ARG A 28 -7.76 -7.43 7.83
N ALA A 29 -8.62 -6.73 7.10
CA ALA A 29 -8.51 -5.27 6.95
C ALA A 29 -8.77 -4.58 8.30
N LEU A 30 -9.80 -5.03 9.02
CA LEU A 30 -10.12 -4.56 10.37
C LEU A 30 -8.91 -4.68 11.32
N LYS A 31 -8.25 -5.84 11.35
CA LYS A 31 -7.04 -6.07 12.16
C LYS A 31 -5.94 -5.07 11.80
N SER A 32 -5.73 -4.79 10.52
CA SER A 32 -4.70 -3.85 10.07
C SER A 32 -4.97 -2.44 10.60
N VAL A 33 -6.24 -2.01 10.61
CA VAL A 33 -6.65 -0.72 11.18
C VAL A 33 -6.37 -0.64 12.67
N LEU A 34 -6.67 -1.71 13.42
CA LEU A 34 -6.42 -1.74 14.86
C LEU A 34 -4.93 -1.70 15.19
N VAL A 35 -4.10 -2.42 14.44
CA VAL A 35 -2.63 -2.40 14.64
C VAL A 35 -2.07 -1.00 14.39
N MET A 36 -2.49 -0.33 13.31
CA MET A 36 -2.08 1.05 13.05
C MET A 36 -2.59 2.03 14.10
N ALA A 37 -3.85 1.91 14.53
CA ALA A 37 -4.40 2.75 15.58
C ALA A 37 -3.63 2.61 16.91
N ASP A 38 -3.23 1.38 17.24
CA ASP A 38 -2.43 1.08 18.43
C ASP A 38 -1.02 1.71 18.35
N GLU A 39 -0.36 1.63 17.18
CA GLU A 39 0.93 2.32 16.95
C GLU A 39 0.81 3.85 17.02
N LEU A 40 -0.24 4.42 16.40
CA LEU A 40 -0.54 5.85 16.47
C LEU A 40 -0.82 6.31 17.91
N LYS A 41 -1.56 5.52 18.69
CA LYS A 41 -1.85 5.83 20.09
C LYS A 41 -0.60 5.76 20.96
N ARG A 42 0.29 4.79 20.72
CA ARG A 42 1.57 4.68 21.45
C ARG A 42 2.53 5.83 21.13
N SER A 43 2.59 6.26 19.87
CA SER A 43 3.44 7.39 19.46
C SER A 43 2.88 8.75 19.90
N SER A 44 1.57 8.86 20.10
CA SER A 44 0.89 10.10 20.46
C SER A 44 -0.17 9.86 21.55
N ALA A 45 0.31 9.69 22.79
CA ALA A 45 -0.55 9.35 23.93
C ALA A 45 -1.66 10.37 24.22
N GLU A 46 -1.41 11.66 23.95
CA GLU A 46 -2.35 12.76 24.19
C GLU A 46 -3.52 12.83 23.19
N LEU A 47 -3.42 12.15 22.04
CA LEU A 47 -4.47 12.23 21.03
C LEU A 47 -5.74 11.50 21.47
N PRO A 48 -6.94 12.08 21.26
CA PRO A 48 -8.20 11.39 21.50
C PRO A 48 -8.30 10.08 20.70
N GLU A 49 -8.81 9.02 21.33
CA GLU A 49 -8.92 7.70 20.68
C GLU A 49 -9.79 7.74 19.41
N ASP A 50 -10.85 8.56 19.41
CA ASP A 50 -11.71 8.75 18.24
C ASP A 50 -10.94 9.35 17.06
N LEU A 51 -10.03 10.31 17.31
CA LEU A 51 -9.19 10.91 16.27
C LEU A 51 -8.16 9.92 15.75
N VAL A 52 -7.57 9.12 16.65
CA VAL A 52 -6.63 8.05 16.27
C VAL A 52 -7.32 7.00 15.40
N LEU A 53 -8.52 6.56 15.78
CA LEU A 53 -9.29 5.59 15.00
C LEU A 53 -9.70 6.16 13.64
N MET A 54 -10.19 7.40 13.59
CA MET A 54 -10.54 8.09 12.35
C MET A 54 -9.34 8.15 11.39
N ARG A 55 -8.16 8.51 11.92
CA ARG A 55 -6.92 8.58 11.14
C ARG A 55 -6.50 7.20 10.61
N ALA A 56 -6.47 6.19 11.46
CA ALA A 56 -6.12 4.83 11.05
C ALA A 56 -7.09 4.27 10.00
N LEU A 57 -8.41 4.52 10.15
CA LEU A 57 -9.42 4.14 9.16
C LEU A 57 -9.18 4.85 7.83
N ARG A 58 -8.88 6.15 7.84
CA ARG A 58 -8.59 6.92 6.64
C ARG A 58 -7.35 6.42 5.91
N ASP A 59 -6.23 6.36 6.62
CA ASP A 59 -4.92 6.17 6.01
C ASP A 59 -4.78 4.74 5.44
N ILE A 60 -5.42 3.73 6.05
CA ILE A 60 -5.41 2.35 5.53
C ILE A 60 -6.33 2.14 4.33
N ASN A 61 -7.48 2.79 4.30
CA ASN A 61 -8.49 2.50 3.27
C ASN A 61 -8.32 3.41 2.04
N MET A 62 -7.94 4.67 2.23
CA MET A 62 -7.86 5.67 1.16
C MET A 62 -7.00 5.23 -0.04
N PRO A 63 -5.80 4.63 0.12
CA PRO A 63 -4.99 4.20 -1.02
C PRO A 63 -5.67 3.17 -1.93
N ASN A 64 -6.63 2.40 -1.39
CA ASN A 64 -7.30 1.33 -2.12
C ASN A 64 -8.49 1.82 -2.96
N PHE A 65 -9.01 3.03 -2.74
CA PHE A 65 -10.23 3.48 -3.40
C PHE A 65 -9.96 4.05 -4.80
N VAL A 66 -10.89 3.75 -5.72
CA VAL A 66 -10.97 4.43 -7.02
C VAL A 66 -11.44 5.86 -6.83
N TYR A 67 -11.12 6.73 -7.79
CA TYR A 67 -11.35 8.17 -7.68
C TYR A 67 -12.82 8.51 -7.38
N GLU A 68 -13.76 7.81 -8.02
CA GLU A 68 -15.20 8.02 -7.89
C GLU A 68 -15.75 7.71 -6.48
N ASP A 69 -15.10 6.79 -5.77
CA ASP A 69 -15.52 6.34 -4.44
C ASP A 69 -14.93 7.21 -3.31
N VAL A 70 -13.91 8.02 -3.60
CA VAL A 70 -13.24 8.88 -2.61
C VAL A 70 -14.19 9.86 -1.91
N PRO A 71 -15.06 10.60 -2.62
CA PRO A 71 -15.99 11.53 -1.97
C PRO A 71 -17.01 10.81 -1.08
N LEU A 72 -17.51 9.64 -1.50
CA LEU A 72 -18.42 8.82 -0.72
C LEU A 72 -17.76 8.34 0.58
N PHE A 73 -16.53 7.86 0.48
CA PHE A 73 -15.74 7.45 1.63
C PHE A 73 -15.49 8.60 2.62
N GLN A 74 -15.12 9.78 2.12
CA GLN A 74 -14.92 10.96 2.96
C GLN A 74 -16.21 11.39 3.68
N GLY A 75 -17.36 11.32 3.00
CA GLY A 75 -18.68 11.55 3.60
C GLY A 75 -18.97 10.57 4.74
N LEU A 76 -18.75 9.27 4.51
CA LEU A 76 -18.93 8.24 5.54
C LEU A 76 -18.07 8.48 6.78
N ILE A 77 -16.82 8.90 6.60
CA ILE A 77 -15.92 9.25 7.71
C ILE A 77 -16.44 10.48 8.46
N ALA A 78 -16.87 11.53 7.75
CA ALA A 78 -17.40 12.74 8.37
C ALA A 78 -18.68 12.48 9.19
N ASP A 79 -19.56 11.60 8.70
CA ASP A 79 -20.78 11.20 9.40
C ASP A 79 -20.50 10.39 10.67
N LEU A 80 -19.48 9.54 10.65
CA LEU A 80 -19.10 8.70 11.81
C LEU A 80 -18.29 9.44 12.88
N PHE A 81 -17.59 10.50 12.48
CA PHE A 81 -16.69 11.29 13.31
C PHE A 81 -17.00 12.78 13.20
N PRO A 82 -18.22 13.22 13.57
CA PRO A 82 -18.64 14.60 13.39
C PRO A 82 -17.78 15.57 14.21
N GLY A 83 -17.38 16.69 13.60
CA GLY A 83 -16.59 17.73 14.25
C GLY A 83 -15.10 17.42 14.40
N LEU A 84 -14.64 16.22 14.06
CA LEU A 84 -13.23 15.87 14.04
C LEU A 84 -12.60 16.22 12.69
N LYS A 85 -11.51 16.99 12.73
CA LYS A 85 -10.69 17.28 11.55
C LYS A 85 -9.43 16.46 11.63
N CYS A 86 -9.20 15.62 10.63
CA CYS A 86 -7.98 14.86 10.52
C CYS A 86 -7.05 15.59 9.56
N GLU A 87 -6.09 16.34 10.07
CA GLU A 87 -5.08 16.99 9.24
C GLU A 87 -4.24 15.91 8.53
N ARG A 88 -3.86 16.22 7.29
CA ARG A 88 -3.01 15.33 6.50
C ARG A 88 -1.55 15.60 6.85
N VAL A 89 -0.78 14.54 7.04
CA VAL A 89 0.68 14.68 7.21
C VAL A 89 1.26 15.17 5.90
N THR A 90 2.04 16.23 5.96
CA THR A 90 2.74 16.78 4.80
C THR A 90 4.21 16.39 4.87
N TYR A 91 4.77 15.89 3.76
CA TYR A 91 6.17 15.51 3.67
C TYR A 91 6.91 16.46 2.75
N SER A 92 7.12 17.70 3.18
CA SER A 92 7.64 18.78 2.33
C SER A 92 8.95 18.44 1.61
N GLN A 93 9.88 17.73 2.26
CA GLN A 93 11.13 17.29 1.66
C GLN A 93 10.93 16.18 0.63
N PHE A 94 10.02 15.23 0.90
CA PHE A 94 9.70 14.15 -0.01
C PHE A 94 8.94 14.67 -1.23
N ASP A 95 7.94 15.53 -1.03
CA ASP A 95 7.17 16.17 -2.10
C ASP A 95 8.10 16.94 -3.05
N LYS A 96 9.07 17.68 -2.50
CA LYS A 96 10.09 18.36 -3.30
C LYS A 96 10.92 17.36 -4.11
N ALA A 97 11.44 16.31 -3.47
CA ALA A 97 12.23 15.28 -4.15
C ALA A 97 11.44 14.59 -5.28
N VAL A 98 10.15 14.30 -5.06
CA VAL A 98 9.27 13.72 -6.09
C VAL A 98 9.09 14.69 -7.26
N ARG A 99 8.81 15.97 -7.00
CA ARG A 99 8.69 17.01 -8.04
C ARG A 99 9.98 17.17 -8.87
N ASP A 100 11.12 17.21 -8.20
CA ASP A 100 12.43 17.31 -8.85
C ASP A 100 12.68 16.08 -9.75
N THR A 101 12.28 14.89 -9.29
CA THR A 101 12.39 13.63 -10.06
C THR A 101 11.51 13.65 -11.31
N ILE A 102 10.23 14.02 -11.17
CA ILE A 102 9.28 14.12 -12.29
C ILE A 102 9.81 15.10 -13.35
N THR A 103 10.32 16.25 -12.90
CA THR A 103 10.90 17.28 -13.77
C THR A 103 12.14 16.77 -14.49
N SER A 104 13.02 16.05 -13.79
CA SER A 104 14.24 15.45 -14.39
C SER A 104 13.94 14.39 -15.45
N MET A 105 12.77 13.74 -15.36
CA MET A 105 12.28 12.76 -16.33
C MET A 105 11.50 13.41 -17.50
N HIS A 106 11.49 14.74 -17.60
CA HIS A 106 10.74 15.52 -18.59
C HIS A 106 9.22 15.25 -18.61
N ASN A 107 8.65 14.84 -17.48
CA ASN A 107 7.21 14.62 -17.34
C ASN A 107 6.51 15.88 -16.82
N VAL A 108 5.21 16.00 -17.13
CA VAL A 108 4.35 17.05 -16.56
C VAL A 108 4.04 16.71 -15.11
N ILE A 109 4.13 17.70 -14.23
CA ILE A 109 3.75 17.56 -12.82
C ILE A 109 2.23 17.53 -12.72
N ASP A 110 1.70 16.44 -12.17
CA ASP A 110 0.31 16.29 -11.76
C ASP A 110 0.23 16.12 -10.23
N GLU A 111 -0.57 16.95 -9.57
CA GLU A 111 -0.77 16.89 -8.11
C GLU A 111 -1.38 15.55 -7.67
N VAL A 112 -2.25 14.95 -8.50
CA VAL A 112 -2.84 13.64 -8.21
C VAL A 112 -1.76 12.55 -8.22
N GLN A 113 -0.80 12.67 -9.14
CA GLN A 113 0.34 11.76 -9.21
C GLN A 113 1.23 11.86 -7.97
N ILE A 114 1.54 13.07 -7.51
CA ILE A 114 2.32 13.29 -6.29
C ILE A 114 1.58 12.66 -5.10
N ASP A 115 0.27 12.88 -5.00
CA ASP A 115 -0.55 12.31 -3.93
C ASP A 115 -0.50 10.79 -3.88
N LYS A 116 -0.49 10.14 -5.05
CA LYS A 116 -0.36 8.68 -5.16
C LYS A 116 1.03 8.18 -4.82
N VAL A 117 2.09 8.93 -5.14
CA VAL A 117 3.46 8.58 -4.73
C VAL A 117 3.62 8.68 -3.20
N VAL A 118 3.02 9.71 -2.57
CA VAL A 118 2.98 9.83 -1.10
C VAL A 118 2.21 8.66 -0.48
N GLN A 119 1.03 8.33 -1.00
CA GLN A 119 0.25 7.17 -0.53
C GLN A 119 1.03 5.85 -0.66
N LEU A 120 1.77 5.66 -1.76
CA LEU A 120 2.63 4.49 -1.95
C LEU A 120 3.76 4.44 -0.92
N TYR A 121 4.39 5.58 -0.64
CA TYR A 121 5.43 5.71 0.37
C TYR A 121 4.90 5.36 1.77
N GLU A 122 3.79 5.94 2.19
CA GLU A 122 3.15 5.65 3.49
C GLU A 122 2.70 4.19 3.61
N THR A 123 2.18 3.62 2.52
CA THR A 123 1.82 2.20 2.49
C THR A 123 3.04 1.30 2.64
N THR A 124 4.17 1.68 2.05
CA THR A 124 5.43 0.93 2.14
C THR A 124 6.04 0.98 3.55
N MET A 125 5.81 2.06 4.30
CA MET A 125 6.24 2.14 5.71
C MET A 125 5.47 1.15 6.61
N THR A 126 4.23 0.81 6.26
CA THR A 126 3.35 -0.02 7.09
C THR A 126 3.22 -1.45 6.58
N ARG A 127 3.60 -1.72 5.32
CA ARG A 127 3.48 -3.02 4.66
C ARG A 127 4.72 -3.36 3.87
N HIS A 128 5.26 -4.55 4.11
CA HIS A 128 6.41 -5.09 3.34
C HIS A 128 6.07 -5.46 1.90
N SER A 129 4.78 -5.59 1.56
CA SER A 129 4.34 -5.94 0.21
C SER A 129 3.15 -5.06 -0.18
N THR A 130 3.31 -4.37 -1.30
CA THR A 130 2.32 -3.42 -1.82
C THR A 130 2.11 -3.69 -3.31
N MET A 131 0.86 -3.69 -3.72
CA MET A 131 0.46 -3.83 -5.12
C MET A 131 0.04 -2.47 -5.65
N VAL A 132 0.56 -2.10 -6.83
CA VAL A 132 0.10 -0.90 -7.54
C VAL A 132 -0.83 -1.37 -8.65
N VAL A 133 -2.10 -0.97 -8.56
CA VAL A 133 -3.15 -1.34 -9.51
C VAL A 133 -3.55 -0.10 -10.30
N GLY A 134 -3.51 -0.19 -11.62
CA GLY A 134 -3.85 0.91 -12.51
C GLY A 134 -3.58 0.57 -13.98
N PRO A 135 -3.97 1.45 -14.91
CA PRO A 135 -3.68 1.28 -16.32
C PRO A 135 -2.17 1.34 -16.59
N THR A 136 -1.74 0.66 -17.66
CA THR A 136 -0.35 0.67 -18.09
C THR A 136 0.13 2.10 -18.35
N GLY A 137 1.33 2.44 -17.87
CA GLY A 137 1.92 3.77 -18.05
C GLY A 137 1.63 4.77 -16.93
N GLY A 138 0.90 4.39 -15.88
CA GLY A 138 0.56 5.26 -14.72
C GLY A 138 1.71 5.75 -13.83
N GLY A 139 2.97 5.72 -14.29
CA GLY A 139 4.08 6.41 -13.62
C GLY A 139 4.77 5.67 -12.47
N ASN A 140 4.90 4.34 -12.52
CA ASN A 140 5.40 3.51 -11.41
C ASN A 140 6.92 3.61 -11.09
N ARG A 141 7.67 4.55 -11.69
CA ARG A 141 9.15 4.59 -11.59
C ARG A 141 9.70 5.71 -10.71
N LEU A 142 8.85 6.36 -9.91
CA LEU A 142 9.15 7.65 -9.26
C LEU A 142 9.72 7.57 -7.83
N MET A 143 10.05 6.38 -7.30
CA MET A 143 10.63 6.29 -5.96
C MET A 143 12.14 6.51 -6.00
N ASN A 144 12.57 7.74 -5.71
CA ASN A 144 13.98 8.17 -5.74
C ASN A 144 14.75 7.85 -4.44
N LEU A 145 14.38 6.78 -3.76
CA LEU A 145 15.16 6.24 -2.63
C LEU A 145 16.24 5.29 -3.18
N PRO A 146 17.42 5.17 -2.55
CA PRO A 146 18.46 4.21 -2.94
C PRO A 146 17.94 2.78 -2.73
N THR A 147 17.16 2.30 -3.70
CA THR A 147 16.42 1.04 -3.65
C THR A 147 16.94 0.11 -4.73
N LYS A 148 17.25 -1.13 -4.36
CA LYS A 148 17.59 -2.17 -5.33
C LYS A 148 16.30 -2.75 -5.91
N LEU A 149 16.05 -2.50 -7.19
CA LEU A 149 14.85 -2.99 -7.87
C LEU A 149 15.15 -4.32 -8.60
N TYR A 150 14.34 -5.34 -8.34
CA TYR A 150 14.32 -6.59 -9.09
C TYR A 150 13.03 -6.65 -9.90
N THR A 151 13.13 -6.65 -11.22
CA THR A 151 11.98 -6.74 -12.12
C THR A 151 11.74 -8.19 -12.52
N LEU A 152 10.53 -8.67 -12.28
CA LEU A 152 10.11 -10.03 -12.60
C LEU A 152 8.77 -9.99 -13.33
N ASN A 153 8.68 -10.71 -14.45
CA ASN A 153 7.41 -10.98 -15.12
C ASN A 153 6.97 -12.40 -14.78
N PRO A 154 5.94 -12.58 -13.93
CA PRO A 154 5.49 -13.91 -13.51
C PRO A 154 4.83 -14.71 -14.63
N ARG A 155 4.56 -14.10 -15.80
CA ARG A 155 4.00 -14.80 -16.98
C ARG A 155 5.07 -15.44 -17.87
N ASP A 156 6.33 -15.05 -17.70
CA ASP A 156 7.44 -15.55 -18.55
C ASP A 156 8.04 -16.86 -18.03
N CYS A 157 7.58 -17.34 -16.87
CA CYS A 157 8.04 -18.58 -16.25
C CYS A 157 6.87 -19.36 -15.65
N SER A 158 7.05 -20.67 -15.48
CA SER A 158 6.07 -21.50 -14.79
C SER A 158 5.99 -21.17 -13.30
N VAL A 159 4.89 -21.54 -12.65
CA VAL A 159 4.72 -21.37 -11.19
C VAL A 159 5.84 -22.06 -10.41
N ILE A 160 6.28 -23.22 -10.90
CA ILE A 160 7.36 -24.03 -10.31
C ILE A 160 8.70 -23.30 -10.42
N GLU A 161 9.02 -22.74 -11.58
CA GLU A 161 10.25 -21.96 -11.77
C GLU A 161 10.24 -20.65 -10.98
N LEU A 162 9.06 -20.02 -10.82
CA LEU A 162 8.94 -18.77 -10.10
C LEU A 162 9.08 -18.96 -8.58
N TYR A 163 8.31 -19.88 -7.99
CA TYR A 163 8.23 -20.04 -6.53
C TYR A 163 9.11 -21.17 -5.99
N GLY A 164 9.47 -22.13 -6.82
CA GLY A 164 10.10 -23.38 -6.39
C GLY A 164 9.09 -24.48 -6.14
N PHE A 165 9.58 -25.67 -5.85
CA PHE A 165 8.74 -26.82 -5.50
C PHE A 165 9.42 -27.73 -4.48
N LEU A 166 8.58 -28.45 -3.73
CA LEU A 166 9.00 -29.53 -2.85
C LEU A 166 8.75 -30.85 -3.58
N ASP A 167 9.80 -31.62 -3.84
CA ASP A 167 9.66 -32.98 -4.35
C ASP A 167 9.05 -33.87 -3.25
N THR A 168 7.90 -34.47 -3.52
CA THR A 168 7.17 -35.28 -2.53
C THR A 168 7.82 -36.64 -2.25
N THR A 169 8.68 -37.11 -3.15
CA THR A 169 9.38 -38.39 -3.04
C THR A 169 10.68 -38.22 -2.26
N THR A 170 11.54 -37.30 -2.69
CA THR A 170 12.84 -37.05 -2.03
C THR A 170 12.72 -36.17 -0.79
N ARG A 171 11.63 -35.38 -0.69
CA ARG A 171 11.43 -34.30 0.30
C ARG A 171 12.44 -33.17 0.17
N ASP A 172 13.08 -33.05 -0.99
CA ASP A 172 14.02 -31.97 -1.26
C ASP A 172 13.30 -30.75 -1.83
N TRP A 173 13.71 -29.58 -1.35
CA TRP A 173 13.21 -28.29 -1.81
C TRP A 173 14.10 -27.74 -2.93
N THR A 174 13.50 -27.39 -4.06
CA THR A 174 14.16 -26.67 -5.14
C THR A 174 13.69 -25.21 -5.14
N ASP A 175 14.62 -24.28 -4.93
CA ASP A 175 14.34 -22.84 -4.93
C ASP A 175 13.96 -22.33 -6.33
N GLY A 176 12.86 -21.57 -6.41
CA GLY A 176 12.49 -20.82 -7.60
C GLY A 176 13.19 -19.45 -7.69
N LEU A 177 12.95 -18.74 -8.79
CA LEU A 177 13.52 -17.41 -9.06
C LEU A 177 13.19 -16.39 -7.97
N LEU A 178 11.92 -16.32 -7.55
CA LEU A 178 11.48 -15.40 -6.51
C LEU A 178 12.10 -15.75 -5.16
N SER A 179 12.15 -17.04 -4.82
CA SER A 179 12.73 -17.55 -3.57
C SER A 179 14.23 -17.25 -3.47
N ASN A 180 14.95 -17.42 -4.58
CA ASN A 180 16.37 -17.03 -4.68
C ASN A 180 16.57 -15.53 -4.53
N ILE A 181 15.80 -14.71 -5.25
CA ILE A 181 15.88 -13.24 -5.11
C ILE A 181 15.58 -12.82 -3.68
N PHE A 182 14.54 -13.41 -3.07
CA PHE A 182 14.17 -13.14 -1.68
C PHE A 182 15.29 -13.52 -0.70
N ARG A 183 16.00 -14.63 -0.94
CA ARG A 183 17.16 -15.01 -0.13
C ARG A 183 18.32 -14.03 -0.30
N GLU A 184 18.61 -13.59 -1.52
CA GLU A 184 19.66 -12.61 -1.81
C GLU A 184 19.42 -11.26 -1.16
N ILE A 185 18.19 -10.73 -1.23
CA ILE A 185 17.86 -9.44 -0.62
C ILE A 185 17.88 -9.48 0.91
N ASN A 186 17.63 -10.64 1.53
CA ASN A 186 17.68 -10.80 2.98
C ASN A 186 19.08 -11.11 3.52
N LYS A 187 20.11 -11.19 2.67
CA LYS A 187 21.48 -11.33 3.17
C LYS A 187 21.88 -10.08 3.97
N PRO A 188 22.51 -10.25 5.15
CA PRO A 188 22.96 -9.13 5.95
C PRO A 188 23.94 -8.27 5.14
N THR A 189 23.70 -6.96 5.11
CA THR A 189 24.55 -6.00 4.42
C THR A 189 25.32 -5.18 5.47
N ASP A 190 26.62 -4.94 5.26
CA ASP A 190 27.46 -4.15 6.19
C ASP A 190 27.04 -2.66 6.29
N LYS A 191 26.19 -2.20 5.37
CA LYS A 191 25.70 -0.82 5.32
C LYS A 191 24.41 -0.69 6.12
N LYS A 192 24.47 -0.03 7.29
CA LYS A 192 23.36 0.26 8.22
C LYS A 192 22.12 0.96 7.62
N ASN A 193 22.15 1.41 6.36
CA ASN A 193 21.12 2.25 5.75
C ASN A 193 20.46 1.64 4.49
N VAL A 194 20.51 0.31 4.29
CA VAL A 194 19.76 -0.32 3.19
C VAL A 194 18.38 -0.70 3.70
N VAL A 195 17.37 0.12 3.40
CA VAL A 195 15.97 -0.28 3.55
C VAL A 195 15.67 -1.33 2.48
N ILE A 196 15.70 -2.60 2.87
CA ILE A 196 15.23 -3.70 2.02
C ILE A 196 13.70 -3.64 2.05
N SER A 197 13.12 -2.74 1.29
CA SER A 197 11.69 -2.84 0.96
C SER A 197 11.58 -3.81 -0.21
N CYS A 198 11.16 -5.04 0.07
CA CYS A 198 10.74 -5.98 -0.95
C CYS A 198 9.38 -5.53 -1.51
N THR A 199 9.34 -4.35 -2.13
CA THR A 199 8.14 -3.87 -2.82
C THR A 199 7.99 -4.68 -4.10
N MET A 200 7.38 -5.85 -3.98
CA MET A 200 6.96 -6.65 -5.12
C MET A 200 5.77 -5.91 -5.77
N VAL A 201 6.09 -4.92 -6.62
CA VAL A 201 5.09 -4.22 -7.43
C VAL A 201 4.57 -5.20 -8.48
N MET A 202 3.62 -6.03 -8.09
CA MET A 202 2.94 -6.92 -9.00
C MET A 202 1.93 -6.08 -9.80
N LEU A 203 2.23 -5.81 -11.06
CA LEU A 203 1.30 -5.18 -11.99
C LEU A 203 0.20 -6.18 -12.36
N MET A 204 -0.88 -6.23 -11.58
CA MET A 204 -2.06 -7.00 -11.98
C MET A 204 -2.79 -6.28 -13.11
N HIS A 205 -2.65 -6.84 -14.31
CA HIS A 205 -3.39 -6.43 -15.50
C HIS A 205 -4.80 -7.04 -15.43
N TYR A 206 -5.81 -6.22 -15.16
CA TYR A 206 -7.19 -6.58 -15.49
C TYR A 206 -7.41 -6.34 -16.98
N GLY A 207 -7.11 -7.35 -17.80
CA GLY A 207 -7.64 -7.52 -19.15
C GLY A 207 -7.33 -6.43 -20.19
N LEU A 208 -6.28 -6.66 -20.98
CA LEU A 208 -6.37 -6.45 -22.44
C LEU A 208 -5.88 -7.73 -23.10
N LYS A 209 -6.81 -8.49 -23.68
CA LYS A 209 -6.49 -9.33 -24.83
C LYS A 209 -6.06 -8.36 -25.92
N ILE A 210 -4.81 -8.48 -26.35
CA ILE A 210 -4.45 -8.12 -27.72
C ILE A 210 -4.88 -9.30 -28.58
#